data_AF-A0A538DRR6-F1
#
_entry.id   AF-A0A538DRR6-F1
#
_cell.length_a   1.000
_cell.length_b   1.000
_cell.length_c   1.000
_cell.angle_alpha   90.00
_cell.angle_beta   90.00
_cell.angle_gamma   90.00
#
_symmetry.space_group_name_H-M   'P 1'
#
loop_
_entity.id
_entity.type
_entity.pdbx_description
1 polymer ?
#
loop_
_entity_poly.entity_id
_entity_poly.type
_entity_poly.pdbx_seq_one_letter_code
_entity_poly.pdbx_strand_id
1 'polypeptide(L)'
;MRSVSIIGLASADLKASSPPVPSATMAATGQGRTSVRVNVTGTGKASVETGISVLDHLVSLLATYASFDIALEVEPGNADAEIVGAARALGESLAAPLRAKGVRGHGAAILPADEALANVVLEVSDRPAVFSNVDLSQARVGGLATDVAARFLDQLTESAGLTVHVRLIEGSDTQHVLEAIFKALGVALAEACRPRKDGQ
;
A
#
# COMPACT_ATOMS: atom_id res chain seq x y z
N MET A 1 16.76 -63.61 5.59
CA MET A 1 16.06 -62.31 5.73
C MET A 1 16.93 -61.24 5.09
N ARG A 2 16.35 -60.40 4.24
CA ARG A 2 17.05 -59.55 3.26
C ARG A 2 17.74 -58.34 3.94
N SER A 3 19.02 -58.14 3.63
CA SER A 3 19.73 -56.87 3.87
C SER A 3 19.22 -55.81 2.89
N VAL A 4 18.90 -54.63 3.39
CA VAL A 4 18.58 -53.45 2.58
C VAL A 4 19.72 -52.45 2.77
N SER A 5 20.47 -52.20 1.69
CA SER A 5 21.47 -51.13 1.62
C SER A 5 20.79 -49.77 1.62
N ILE A 6 21.19 -48.90 2.54
CA ILE A 6 20.82 -47.48 2.54
C ILE A 6 21.86 -46.75 1.69
N ILE A 7 21.44 -46.32 0.50
CA ILE A 7 22.23 -45.44 -0.37
C ILE A 7 22.22 -44.04 0.26
N GLY A 8 23.41 -43.50 0.51
CA GLY A 8 23.60 -42.14 0.99
C GLY A 8 23.19 -41.12 -0.07
N LEU A 9 22.29 -40.21 0.29
CA LEU A 9 22.10 -38.96 -0.43
C LEU A 9 23.00 -37.90 0.20
N ALA A 10 23.92 -37.37 -0.61
CA ALA A 10 24.70 -36.19 -0.29
C ALA A 10 23.77 -34.98 -0.18
N SER A 11 23.85 -34.27 0.94
CA SER A 11 23.22 -32.95 1.11
C SER A 11 23.94 -31.95 0.21
N ALA A 12 23.29 -31.55 -0.88
CA ALA A 12 23.69 -30.38 -1.63
C ALA A 12 23.12 -29.14 -0.93
N ASP A 13 24.00 -28.34 -0.34
CA ASP A 13 23.69 -26.99 0.14
C ASP A 13 23.26 -26.10 -1.03
N LEU A 14 21.94 -26.05 -1.28
CA LEU A 14 21.35 -25.12 -2.23
C LEU A 14 21.20 -23.75 -1.55
N LYS A 15 22.27 -22.95 -1.53
CA LYS A 15 22.16 -21.50 -1.31
C LYS A 15 21.43 -20.89 -2.51
N ALA A 16 20.10 -20.88 -2.46
CA ALA A 16 19.29 -20.08 -3.37
C ALA A 16 19.49 -18.60 -3.00
N SER A 17 20.39 -17.91 -3.69
CA SER A 17 20.42 -16.45 -3.67
C SER A 17 19.21 -15.95 -4.46
N SER A 18 18.22 -15.41 -3.76
CA SER A 18 17.10 -14.70 -4.39
C SER A 18 17.63 -13.58 -5.31
N PRO A 19 17.05 -13.38 -6.50
CA PRO A 19 17.47 -12.31 -7.39
C PRO A 19 17.30 -10.96 -6.70
N PRO A 20 18.16 -9.96 -6.99
CA PRO A 20 18.03 -8.64 -6.40
C PRO A 20 16.67 -8.05 -6.80
N VAL A 21 15.83 -7.79 -5.79
CA VAL A 21 14.63 -6.99 -5.98
C VAL A 21 15.10 -5.58 -6.35
N PRO A 22 14.60 -4.97 -7.44
CA PRO A 22 15.04 -3.65 -7.83
C PRO A 22 14.74 -2.65 -6.70
N SER A 23 15.80 -2.10 -6.11
CA SER A 23 15.71 -1.03 -5.11
C SER A 23 15.39 0.27 -5.84
N ALA A 24 14.11 0.59 -5.99
CA ALA A 24 13.64 1.82 -6.61
C ALA A 24 13.38 2.87 -5.51
N THR A 25 14.32 3.81 -5.34
CA THR A 25 14.04 5.07 -4.64
C THR A 25 13.63 6.10 -5.68
N MET A 26 12.38 6.52 -5.66
CA MET A 26 11.87 7.56 -6.57
C MET A 26 11.57 8.83 -5.77
N ALA A 27 11.98 9.98 -6.30
CA ALA A 27 11.63 11.29 -5.79
C ALA A 27 10.72 11.99 -6.82
N ALA A 28 9.56 12.46 -6.38
CA ALA A 28 8.66 13.26 -7.19
C ALA A 28 8.47 14.65 -6.55
N THR A 29 8.35 15.67 -7.39
CA THR A 29 7.97 17.03 -7.00
C THR A 29 6.67 17.36 -7.72
N GLY A 30 5.57 17.46 -6.97
CA GLY A 30 4.26 17.82 -7.52
C GLY A 30 4.15 19.29 -7.91
N GLN A 31 2.99 19.71 -8.44
CA GLN A 31 2.63 21.14 -8.48
C GLN A 31 2.30 21.62 -7.06
N GLY A 32 3.09 22.58 -6.55
CA GLY A 32 3.25 22.91 -5.12
C GLY A 32 4.53 22.24 -4.58
N ARG A 33 5.24 22.79 -3.58
CA ARG A 33 6.51 22.18 -3.09
C ARG A 33 6.24 20.95 -2.21
N THR A 34 5.41 20.02 -2.67
CA THR A 34 5.27 18.70 -2.08
C THR A 34 6.50 17.87 -2.43
N SER A 35 7.14 17.30 -1.42
CA SER A 35 8.29 16.41 -1.59
C SER A 35 7.93 15.01 -1.13
N VAL A 36 8.26 14.02 -1.95
CA VAL A 36 8.02 12.62 -1.62
C VAL A 36 9.20 11.76 -2.02
N ARG A 37 9.55 10.79 -1.18
CA ARG A 37 10.44 9.69 -1.51
C ARG A 37 9.83 8.38 -1.04
N VAL A 38 9.80 7.40 -1.93
CA VAL A 38 9.32 6.05 -1.62
C VAL A 38 10.40 5.04 -1.98
N ASN A 39 10.70 4.13 -1.05
CA ASN A 39 11.44 2.91 -1.28
C ASN A 39 10.51 1.71 -1.06
N VAL A 40 10.10 1.05 -2.14
CA VAL A 40 9.19 -0.10 -2.09
C VAL A 40 9.85 -1.40 -1.59
N THR A 41 11.16 -1.39 -1.40
CA THR A 41 11.96 -2.48 -0.81
C THR A 41 12.54 -2.08 0.54
N GLY A 42 11.78 -1.27 1.29
CA GLY A 42 12.20 -0.68 2.54
C GLY A 42 12.03 -1.58 3.75
N THR A 43 11.94 -0.92 4.91
CA THR A 43 11.79 -1.54 6.23
C THR A 43 10.51 -1.09 6.95
N GLY A 44 9.72 -0.22 6.33
CA GLY A 44 8.49 0.33 6.90
C GLY A 44 8.68 1.65 7.64
N LYS A 45 9.79 2.38 7.41
CA LYS A 45 10.03 3.68 8.06
C LYS A 45 9.16 4.77 7.42
N ALA A 46 8.52 5.58 8.24
CA ALA A 46 7.68 6.68 7.77
C ALA A 46 8.07 8.01 8.43
N SER A 47 8.18 9.06 7.61
CA SER A 47 8.22 10.46 8.03
C SER A 47 7.19 11.18 7.19
N VAL A 48 6.01 11.47 7.77
CA VAL A 48 4.86 11.99 7.03
C VAL A 48 4.40 13.27 7.70
N GLU A 49 4.47 14.37 6.96
CA GLU A 49 4.12 15.72 7.41
C GLU A 49 3.19 16.36 6.37
N THR A 50 1.90 16.00 6.42
CA THR A 50 0.89 16.54 5.49
C THR A 50 0.17 17.78 6.03
N GLY A 51 0.24 18.02 7.34
CA GLY A 51 -0.60 19.00 8.04
C GLY A 51 -1.89 18.41 8.60
N ILE A 52 -2.22 17.16 8.25
CA ILE A 52 -3.44 16.47 8.66
C ILE A 52 -3.07 15.21 9.45
N SER A 53 -3.14 15.30 10.78
CA SER A 53 -2.62 14.25 11.67
C SER A 53 -3.25 12.87 11.45
N VAL A 54 -4.54 12.80 11.10
CA VAL A 54 -5.19 11.52 10.80
C VAL A 54 -4.63 10.89 9.51
N LEU A 55 -4.31 11.71 8.51
CA LEU A 55 -3.71 11.22 7.27
C LEU A 55 -2.26 10.76 7.51
N ASP A 56 -1.50 11.54 8.28
CA ASP A 56 -0.12 11.21 8.65
C ASP A 56 -0.02 9.83 9.32
N HIS A 57 -0.96 9.55 10.25
CA HIS A 57 -1.08 8.26 10.91
C HIS A 57 -1.41 7.12 9.93
N LEU A 58 -2.44 7.31 9.10
CA LEU A 58 -2.89 6.29 8.15
C LEU A 58 -1.81 5.95 7.11
N VAL A 59 -1.08 6.94 6.58
CA VAL A 59 0.05 6.72 5.67
C VAL A 59 1.22 6.03 6.38
N SER A 60 1.47 6.34 7.65
CA SER A 60 2.50 5.66 8.44
C SER A 60 2.18 4.18 8.69
N LEU A 61 0.91 3.85 8.92
CA LEU A 61 0.45 2.46 8.98
C LEU A 61 0.63 1.74 7.64
N LEU A 62 0.24 2.39 6.53
CA LEU A 62 0.46 1.86 5.18
C LEU A 62 1.93 1.55 4.95
N ALA A 63 2.84 2.49 5.25
CA ALA A 63 4.28 2.32 5.10
C ALA A 63 4.78 1.09 5.87
N THR A 64 4.39 0.98 7.14
CA THR A 64 4.76 -0.12 8.03
C THR A 64 4.33 -1.48 7.46
N TYR A 65 3.06 -1.60 7.07
CA TYR A 65 2.49 -2.87 6.59
C TYR A 65 2.91 -3.22 5.17
N ALA A 66 3.25 -2.22 4.36
CA ALA A 66 3.87 -2.43 3.07
C ALA A 66 5.37 -2.77 3.16
N SER A 67 6.01 -2.53 4.32
CA SER A 67 7.47 -2.44 4.44
C SER A 67 8.08 -1.43 3.45
N PHE A 68 7.38 -0.33 3.19
CA PHE A 68 7.88 0.76 2.36
C PHE A 68 8.53 1.81 3.27
N ASP A 69 9.69 2.33 2.87
CA ASP A 69 10.19 3.56 3.50
C ASP A 69 9.60 4.77 2.78
N ILE A 70 8.87 5.63 3.51
CA ILE A 70 8.17 6.80 2.98
C ILE A 70 8.66 8.06 3.71
N ALA A 71 9.12 9.04 2.95
CA ALA A 71 9.29 10.41 3.41
C ALA A 71 8.36 11.30 2.58
N LEU A 72 7.36 11.93 3.20
CA LEU A 72 6.35 12.76 2.54
C LEU A 72 6.18 14.06 3.32
N GLU A 73 6.35 15.17 2.62
CA GLU A 73 6.15 16.51 3.16
C GLU A 73 5.27 17.30 2.19
N VAL A 74 4.19 17.89 2.70
CA VAL A 74 3.27 18.72 1.92
C VAL A 74 3.35 20.15 2.43
N GLU A 75 3.38 21.12 1.51
CA GLU A 75 3.33 22.52 1.92
C GLU A 75 2.00 22.83 2.62
N PRO A 76 2.02 23.60 3.72
CA PRO A 76 0.81 24.01 4.41
C PRO A 76 -0.16 24.75 3.49
N GLY A 77 -1.43 24.36 3.54
CA GLY A 77 -2.48 24.87 2.69
C GLY A 77 -3.85 24.74 3.35
N ASN A 78 -4.89 24.66 2.53
CA ASN A 78 -6.18 24.19 3.03
C ASN A 78 -6.18 22.66 3.04
N ALA A 79 -7.02 22.07 3.88
CA ALA A 79 -7.07 20.62 4.07
C ALA A 79 -7.27 19.85 2.76
N ASP A 80 -8.06 20.36 1.82
CA ASP A 80 -8.27 19.67 0.55
C ASP A 80 -7.01 19.59 -0.31
N ALA A 81 -6.30 20.72 -0.43
CA ALA A 81 -5.04 20.80 -1.15
C ALA A 81 -3.97 19.89 -0.52
N GLU A 82 -3.94 19.80 0.81
CA GLU A 82 -3.01 18.94 1.55
C GLU A 82 -3.30 17.45 1.30
N ILE A 83 -4.57 17.02 1.36
CA ILE A 83 -4.98 15.63 1.08
C ILE A 83 -4.62 15.24 -0.36
N VAL A 84 -5.03 16.07 -1.33
CA VAL A 84 -4.82 15.81 -2.76
C VAL A 84 -3.33 15.86 -3.09
N GLY A 85 -2.57 16.78 -2.50
CA GLY A 85 -1.12 16.88 -2.65
C GLY A 85 -0.41 15.63 -2.17
N ALA A 86 -0.71 15.17 -0.96
CA ALA A 86 -0.18 13.94 -0.37
C ALA A 86 -0.48 12.71 -1.24
N ALA A 87 -1.76 12.53 -1.60
CA ALA A 87 -2.23 11.37 -2.35
C ALA A 87 -1.61 11.29 -3.74
N ARG A 88 -1.56 12.42 -4.46
CA ARG A 88 -0.98 12.51 -5.80
C ARG A 88 0.52 12.24 -5.79
N ALA A 89 1.27 12.87 -4.89
CA ALA A 89 2.71 12.68 -4.79
C ALA A 89 3.07 11.22 -4.47
N LEU A 90 2.35 10.60 -3.52
CA LEU A 90 2.54 9.18 -3.21
C LEU A 90 2.16 8.29 -4.39
N GLY A 91 1.01 8.54 -5.03
CA GLY A 91 0.52 7.76 -6.16
C GLY A 91 1.46 7.79 -7.37
N GLU A 92 1.93 8.98 -7.75
CA GLU A 92 2.92 9.15 -8.82
C GLU A 92 4.22 8.40 -8.51
N SER A 93 4.67 8.39 -7.26
CA SER A 93 5.87 7.68 -6.83
C SER A 93 5.72 6.14 -6.88
N LEU A 94 4.50 5.63 -6.74
CA LEU A 94 4.18 4.21 -6.80
C LEU A 94 3.90 3.71 -8.22
N ALA A 95 3.53 4.59 -9.15
CA ALA A 95 3.07 4.22 -10.50
C ALA A 95 4.10 3.37 -11.28
N ALA A 96 5.38 3.75 -11.22
CA ALA A 96 6.46 3.03 -11.91
C ALA A 96 6.82 1.69 -11.24
N PRO A 97 7.04 1.61 -9.90
CA PRO A 97 7.24 0.33 -9.22
C PRO A 97 6.13 -0.70 -9.46
N LEU A 98 4.86 -0.26 -9.44
CA LEU A 98 3.70 -1.13 -9.66
C LEU A 98 3.64 -1.70 -11.09
N ARG A 99 4.22 -1.00 -12.08
CA ARG A 99 4.27 -1.40 -13.49
C ARG A 99 5.63 -1.97 -13.92
N ALA A 100 6.56 -2.14 -12.98
CA ALA A 100 7.89 -2.60 -13.31
C ALA A 100 7.85 -3.99 -13.96
N LYS A 101 8.68 -4.21 -14.98
CA LYS A 101 8.70 -5.49 -15.70
C LYS A 101 8.98 -6.63 -14.71
N GLY A 102 8.11 -7.65 -14.71
CA GLY A 102 8.27 -8.83 -13.88
C GLY A 102 7.71 -8.70 -12.46
N VAL A 103 7.01 -7.61 -12.10
CA VAL A 103 6.21 -7.55 -10.85
C VAL A 103 4.82 -8.14 -11.05
N ARG A 104 4.11 -8.43 -9.96
CA ARG A 104 2.74 -8.99 -10.03
C ARG A 104 1.75 -8.01 -10.63
N GLY A 105 1.82 -6.73 -10.23
CA GLY A 105 0.88 -5.69 -10.65
C GLY A 105 -0.52 -5.83 -10.01
N HIS A 106 -0.69 -6.75 -9.06
CA HIS A 106 -1.92 -6.93 -8.30
C HIS A 106 -1.62 -7.52 -6.92
N GLY A 107 -2.50 -7.26 -5.95
CA GLY A 107 -2.33 -7.72 -4.58
C GLY A 107 -3.64 -7.72 -3.81
N ALA A 108 -3.68 -8.48 -2.73
CA ALA A 108 -4.84 -8.56 -1.85
C ALA A 108 -4.40 -8.79 -0.40
N ALA A 109 -5.16 -8.26 0.56
CA ALA A 109 -4.89 -8.50 1.96
C ALA A 109 -6.14 -8.31 2.81
N ILE A 110 -6.24 -9.08 3.90
CA ILE A 110 -7.29 -8.95 4.92
C ILE A 110 -6.60 -8.72 6.27
N LEU A 111 -6.82 -7.54 6.85
CA LEU A 111 -6.13 -7.12 8.08
C LEU A 111 -7.12 -6.59 9.11
N PRO A 112 -6.87 -6.88 10.41
CA PRO A 112 -7.65 -6.33 11.50
C PRO A 112 -7.07 -5.02 12.05
N ALA A 113 -7.90 -4.29 12.78
CA ALA A 113 -7.52 -3.31 13.79
C ALA A 113 -8.60 -3.37 14.88
N ASP A 114 -8.25 -3.85 16.08
CA ASP A 114 -9.20 -4.13 17.15
C ASP A 114 -10.44 -4.91 16.67
N GLU A 115 -11.66 -4.40 16.82
CA GLU A 115 -12.87 -5.08 16.37
C GLU A 115 -13.13 -4.97 14.85
N ALA A 116 -12.38 -4.13 14.14
CA ALA A 116 -12.54 -3.96 12.70
C ALA A 116 -11.71 -4.96 11.91
N LEU A 117 -12.27 -5.48 10.82
CA LEU A 117 -11.64 -6.38 9.86
C LEU A 117 -11.93 -5.90 8.43
N ALA A 118 -10.90 -5.51 7.69
CA ALA A 118 -11.03 -5.00 6.34
C ALA A 118 -10.21 -5.82 5.33
N ASN A 119 -10.77 -5.98 4.14
CA ASN A 119 -10.13 -6.56 2.97
C ASN A 119 -9.88 -5.48 1.93
N VAL A 120 -8.66 -5.43 1.38
CA VAL A 120 -8.30 -4.57 0.26
C VAL A 120 -7.73 -5.43 -0.86
N VAL A 121 -8.28 -5.28 -2.05
CA VAL A 121 -7.81 -5.93 -3.29
C VAL A 121 -7.52 -4.84 -4.30
N LEU A 122 -6.38 -4.92 -4.99
CA LEU A 122 -6.00 -3.94 -6.00
C LEU A 122 -5.28 -4.56 -7.19
N GLU A 123 -5.36 -3.87 -8.31
CA GLU A 123 -4.59 -4.15 -9.52
C GLU A 123 -4.20 -2.87 -10.24
N VAL A 124 -3.10 -2.93 -10.99
CA VAL A 124 -2.72 -1.90 -11.95
C VAL A 124 -3.76 -1.85 -13.06
N SER A 125 -4.27 -0.65 -13.35
CA SER A 125 -5.37 -0.46 -14.27
C SER A 125 -5.28 0.89 -14.98
N ASP A 126 -5.73 0.92 -16.24
CA ASP A 126 -5.97 2.15 -17.01
C ASP A 126 -7.37 2.73 -16.75
N ARG A 127 -8.15 2.12 -15.84
CA ARG A 127 -9.46 2.61 -15.38
C ARG A 127 -9.43 2.79 -13.87
N PRO A 128 -8.82 3.88 -13.37
CA PRO A 128 -8.66 4.05 -11.95
C PRO A 128 -10.00 4.25 -11.26
N ALA A 129 -10.23 3.52 -10.17
CA ALA A 129 -11.48 3.59 -9.41
C ALA A 129 -11.35 2.94 -8.04
N VAL A 130 -12.05 3.50 -7.06
CA VAL A 130 -12.23 2.91 -5.73
C VAL A 130 -13.66 2.37 -5.60
N PHE A 131 -13.78 1.09 -5.23
CA PHE A 131 -15.06 0.43 -4.98
C PHE A 131 -15.14 -0.04 -3.53
N SER A 132 -15.88 0.68 -2.69
CA SER A 132 -16.04 0.38 -1.26
C SER A 132 -17.46 -0.04 -0.90
N ASN A 133 -17.63 -0.94 0.07
CA ASN A 133 -18.91 -1.20 0.75
C ASN A 133 -19.07 -0.39 2.05
N VAL A 134 -18.00 0.25 2.52
CA VAL A 134 -18.04 1.23 3.60
C VAL A 134 -18.31 2.58 2.97
N ASP A 135 -19.22 3.33 3.57
CA ASP A 135 -19.35 4.73 3.24
C ASP A 135 -18.16 5.51 3.81
N LEU A 136 -17.16 5.69 2.96
CA LEU A 136 -16.01 6.54 3.27
C LEU A 136 -16.36 8.02 3.06
N SER A 137 -17.49 8.32 2.43
CA SER A 137 -17.96 9.68 2.17
C SER A 137 -19.07 10.08 3.14
N GLN A 138 -19.34 11.37 3.24
CA GLN A 138 -20.37 12.02 4.08
C GLN A 138 -21.78 11.39 4.12
N ALA A 139 -22.15 10.41 3.28
CA ALA A 139 -23.55 10.08 3.06
C ALA A 139 -24.24 9.42 4.27
N ARG A 140 -23.53 8.75 5.18
CA ARG A 140 -24.03 8.35 6.51
C ARG A 140 -22.89 8.22 7.54
N VAL A 141 -22.79 9.19 8.46
CA VAL A 141 -22.29 9.02 9.85
C VAL A 141 -20.73 8.91 10.04
N GLY A 142 -19.90 9.04 9.00
CA GLY A 142 -18.44 8.76 9.08
C GLY A 142 -17.49 9.81 9.71
N GLY A 143 -17.82 11.11 9.66
CA GLY A 143 -16.98 12.19 10.24
C GLY A 143 -15.79 12.64 9.36
N LEU A 144 -15.00 13.61 9.83
CA LEU A 144 -13.90 14.23 9.07
C LEU A 144 -12.82 13.22 8.62
N ALA A 145 -12.56 12.19 9.42
CA ALA A 145 -11.54 11.18 9.13
C ALA A 145 -11.89 10.31 7.92
N THR A 146 -13.16 9.94 7.75
CA THR A 146 -13.60 9.14 6.58
C THR A 146 -13.47 9.95 5.30
N ASP A 147 -13.83 11.24 5.34
CA ASP A 147 -13.70 12.12 4.17
C ASP A 147 -12.26 12.28 3.72
N VAL A 148 -11.33 12.45 4.68
CA VAL A 148 -9.89 12.50 4.41
C VAL A 148 -9.44 11.22 3.72
N ALA A 149 -9.85 10.05 4.24
CA ALA A 149 -9.49 8.75 3.67
C ALA A 149 -10.09 8.55 2.27
N ALA A 150 -11.36 8.90 2.05
CA ALA A 150 -12.01 8.79 0.74
C ALA A 150 -11.27 9.59 -0.33
N ARG A 151 -11.05 10.90 -0.07
CA ARG A 151 -10.37 11.78 -1.02
C ARG A 151 -8.93 11.35 -1.27
N PHE A 152 -8.24 10.90 -0.23
CA PHE A 152 -6.89 10.37 -0.37
C PHE A 152 -6.87 9.12 -1.26
N LEU A 153 -7.77 8.16 -1.02
CA LEU A 153 -7.82 6.91 -1.79
C LEU A 153 -8.19 7.17 -3.26
N ASP A 154 -9.14 8.03 -3.53
CA ASP A 154 -9.55 8.39 -4.90
C ASP A 154 -8.35 8.97 -5.67
N GLN A 155 -7.69 9.99 -5.10
CA GLN A 155 -6.56 10.64 -5.75
C GLN A 155 -5.32 9.72 -5.85
N LEU A 156 -5.04 8.92 -4.81
CA LEU A 156 -3.94 7.95 -4.83
C LEU A 156 -4.15 6.94 -5.97
N THR A 157 -5.37 6.42 -6.06
CA THR A 157 -5.77 5.41 -7.04
C THR A 157 -5.66 5.96 -8.45
N GLU A 158 -6.10 7.21 -8.68
CA GLU A 158 -5.96 7.90 -9.95
C GLU A 158 -4.48 8.10 -10.33
N SER A 159 -3.68 8.67 -9.43
CA SER A 159 -2.27 8.99 -9.70
C SER A 159 -1.37 7.76 -9.83
N ALA A 160 -1.66 6.69 -9.10
CA ALA A 160 -0.94 5.40 -9.23
C ALA A 160 -1.44 4.56 -10.40
N GLY A 161 -2.62 4.86 -10.96
CA GLY A 161 -3.30 4.07 -11.98
C GLY A 161 -3.65 2.67 -11.46
N LEU A 162 -4.51 2.62 -10.44
CA LEU A 162 -4.96 1.40 -9.77
C LEU A 162 -6.48 1.24 -9.88
N THR A 163 -6.99 0.01 -9.88
CA THR A 163 -8.37 -0.27 -9.48
C THR A 163 -8.32 -0.89 -8.09
N VAL A 164 -9.05 -0.32 -7.13
CA VAL A 164 -9.01 -0.72 -5.71
C VAL A 164 -10.40 -1.11 -5.23
N HIS A 165 -10.53 -2.26 -4.60
CA HIS A 165 -11.72 -2.70 -3.90
C HIS A 165 -11.46 -2.72 -2.40
N VAL A 166 -12.34 -2.06 -1.64
CA VAL A 166 -12.33 -2.05 -0.18
C VAL A 166 -13.58 -2.78 0.32
N ARG A 167 -13.41 -3.76 1.20
CA ARG A 167 -14.50 -4.49 1.84
C ARG A 167 -14.30 -4.53 3.34
N LEU A 168 -15.12 -3.81 4.10
CA LEU A 168 -15.22 -4.04 5.54
C LEU A 168 -16.06 -5.30 5.75
N ILE A 169 -15.47 -6.24 6.47
CA ILE A 169 -16.09 -7.52 6.83
C ILE A 169 -16.82 -7.34 8.16
N GLU A 170 -16.18 -6.67 9.13
CA GLU A 170 -16.72 -6.38 10.46
C GLU A 170 -16.05 -5.11 11.01
N GLY A 171 -16.71 -4.38 11.91
CA GLY A 171 -16.18 -3.17 12.55
C GLY A 171 -17.20 -2.04 12.61
N SER A 172 -17.12 -1.22 13.65
CA SER A 172 -18.02 -0.07 13.84
C SER A 172 -17.31 1.20 14.28
N ASP A 173 -16.16 1.10 14.96
CA ASP A 173 -15.38 2.28 15.26
C ASP A 173 -14.66 2.80 14.01
N THR A 174 -14.83 4.09 13.72
CA THR A 174 -14.27 4.71 12.52
C THR A 174 -12.75 4.63 12.48
N GLN A 175 -12.06 4.83 13.59
CA GLN A 175 -10.59 4.78 13.61
C GLN A 175 -10.13 3.35 13.30
N HIS A 176 -10.71 2.36 13.96
CA HIS A 176 -10.37 0.96 13.74
C HIS A 176 -10.64 0.52 12.29
N VAL A 177 -11.78 0.93 11.72
CA VAL A 177 -12.11 0.68 10.31
C VAL A 177 -11.05 1.27 9.37
N LEU A 178 -10.68 2.54 9.55
CA LEU A 178 -9.69 3.20 8.69
C LEU A 178 -8.30 2.59 8.86
N GLU A 179 -7.89 2.25 10.08
CA GLU A 179 -6.63 1.56 10.31
C GLU A 179 -6.59 0.19 9.63
N ALA A 180 -7.64 -0.62 9.76
CA ALA A 180 -7.73 -1.92 9.10
C ALA A 180 -7.60 -1.78 7.58
N ILE A 181 -8.27 -0.79 6.98
CA ILE A 181 -8.19 -0.50 5.54
C ILE A 181 -6.77 -0.12 5.13
N PHE A 182 -6.10 0.81 5.83
CA PHE A 182 -4.75 1.25 5.45
C PHE A 182 -3.67 0.19 5.71
N LYS A 183 -3.83 -0.64 6.74
CA LYS A 183 -3.00 -1.84 6.97
C LYS A 183 -3.13 -2.81 5.80
N ALA A 184 -4.36 -3.12 5.38
CA ALA A 184 -4.63 -4.01 4.26
C ALA A 184 -4.13 -3.42 2.92
N LEU A 185 -4.34 -2.12 2.69
CA LEU A 185 -3.83 -1.42 1.52
C LEU A 185 -2.31 -1.50 1.41
N GLY A 186 -1.58 -1.30 2.52
CA GLY A 186 -0.13 -1.44 2.55
C GLY A 186 0.35 -2.82 2.12
N VAL A 187 -0.22 -3.88 2.69
CA VAL A 187 0.12 -5.27 2.31
C VAL A 187 -0.23 -5.54 0.84
N ALA A 188 -1.39 -5.10 0.36
CA ALA A 188 -1.81 -5.30 -1.03
C ALA A 188 -0.89 -4.57 -2.02
N LEU A 189 -0.43 -3.35 -1.70
CA LEU A 189 0.56 -2.62 -2.51
C LEU A 189 1.91 -3.34 -2.53
N ALA A 190 2.38 -3.83 -1.37
CA ALA A 190 3.61 -4.60 -1.29
C ALA A 190 3.53 -5.87 -2.12
N GLU A 191 2.40 -6.58 -2.08
CA GLU A 191 2.16 -7.74 -2.95
C GLU A 191 2.20 -7.40 -4.44
N ALA A 192 1.60 -6.27 -4.85
CA ALA A 192 1.60 -5.83 -6.24
C ALA A 192 3.02 -5.52 -6.75
N CYS A 193 3.87 -4.97 -5.89
CA CYS A 193 5.29 -4.68 -6.18
C CYS A 193 6.20 -5.93 -6.14
N ARG A 194 5.73 -7.09 -5.64
CA ARG A 194 6.57 -8.28 -5.57
C ARG A 194 6.92 -8.81 -6.97
N PRO A 195 8.15 -9.32 -7.18
CA PRO A 195 8.48 -10.06 -8.39
C PRO A 195 7.56 -11.27 -8.60
N ARG A 196 7.17 -11.52 -9.84
CA ARG A 196 6.61 -12.81 -10.27
C ARG A 196 7.72 -13.85 -10.10
N LYS A 197 7.38 -15.00 -9.54
CA LYS A 197 8.30 -16.14 -9.61
C LYS A 197 8.26 -16.63 -11.06
N ASP A 198 9.37 -16.50 -11.78
CA ASP A 198 9.50 -17.06 -13.13
C ASP A 198 9.19 -18.56 -13.05
N GLY A 199 8.09 -18.99 -13.69
CA GLY A 199 7.63 -20.38 -13.58
C GLY A 199 6.18 -20.70 -13.95
N GLN A 200 5.38 -19.75 -14.46
CA GLN A 200 4.12 -20.02 -15.18
C GLN A 200 3.91 -19.00 -16.28
#